data_AF-A0AAD9LVV3-F1
#
_entry.id   AF-A0AAD9LVV3-F1
#
_cell.length_a   1.000
_cell.length_b   1.000
_cell.length_c   1.000
_cell.angle_alpha   90.00
_cell.angle_beta   90.00
_cell.angle_gamma   90.00
#
_symmetry.space_group_name_H-M   'P 1'
#
loop_
_entity.id
_entity.type
_entity.pdbx_description
1 polymer ?
#
loop_
_entity_poly.entity_id
_entity_poly.type
_entity_poly.pdbx_seq_one_letter_code
_entity_poly.pdbx_strand_id
1 'polypeptide(L)'
;MSSPGIYPTVDGLLTTECENHRYAKTPHLWALGVGTVIGGEFYGWQSSLIAGFDGLLIILVFVTILYILLTFSIAEMSASIPSGGGPYVFSLHGIGPKAAYFAGLAETIKVIATVATTFYSIFLYLDALFGLDSSYGPLWWIGLT
;
A
#
# COMPACT_ATOMS: atom_id res chain seq x y z
N MET A 1 -7.95 14.60 46.02
CA MET A 1 -9.10 13.84 45.48
C MET A 1 -9.91 14.80 44.60
N SER A 2 -9.54 14.91 43.33
CA SER A 2 -10.25 15.73 42.34
C SER A 2 -11.19 14.82 41.54
N SER A 3 -12.46 15.22 41.48
CA SER A 3 -13.54 14.52 40.77
C SER A 3 -13.14 14.17 39.33
N PRO A 4 -13.39 12.94 38.84
CA PRO A 4 -13.16 12.61 37.44
C PRO A 4 -14.17 13.33 36.55
N GLY A 5 -13.66 14.08 35.57
CA GLY A 5 -14.47 14.72 34.54
C GLY A 5 -15.17 13.69 33.68
N ILE A 6 -16.50 13.81 33.58
CA ILE A 6 -17.35 12.98 32.75
C ILE A 6 -17.27 13.49 31.32
N TYR A 7 -16.80 12.65 30.39
CA TYR A 7 -16.95 12.88 28.96
C TYR A 7 -17.97 11.89 28.39
N PRO A 8 -18.91 12.33 27.54
CA PRO A 8 -19.85 11.42 26.91
C PRO A 8 -19.17 10.61 25.81
N THR A 9 -19.26 9.29 25.89
CA THR A 9 -18.78 8.31 24.89
C THR A 9 -19.96 7.69 24.15
N VAL A 10 -19.86 7.55 22.83
CA VAL A 10 -20.94 7.05 21.96
C VAL A 10 -21.15 5.53 22.07
N ASP A 11 -20.18 4.76 22.56
CA ASP A 11 -20.29 3.30 22.61
C ASP A 11 -19.84 2.76 23.98
N GLY A 12 -20.77 2.09 24.67
CA GLY A 12 -20.58 1.51 26.01
C GLY A 12 -19.67 0.29 26.07
N LEU A 13 -18.51 0.30 25.40
CA LEU A 13 -17.48 -0.73 25.53
C LEU A 13 -16.38 -0.25 26.48
N LEU A 14 -16.26 -0.92 27.62
CA LEU A 14 -15.10 -0.81 28.51
C LEU A 14 -13.88 -1.43 27.81
N THR A 15 -13.10 -0.64 27.07
CA THR A 15 -11.73 -1.04 26.72
C THR A 15 -10.79 -0.65 27.86
N THR A 16 -10.71 -1.54 28.83
CA THR A 16 -9.49 -1.69 29.61
C THR A 16 -8.37 -2.08 28.65
N GLU A 17 -7.45 -1.16 28.41
CA GLU A 17 -5.98 -1.31 28.35
C GLU A 17 -5.42 0.02 27.84
N CYS A 18 -4.40 0.57 28.50
CA CYS A 18 -3.64 1.69 27.96
C CYS A 18 -2.83 1.16 26.77
N GLU A 19 -3.47 1.02 25.60
CA GLU A 19 -2.78 0.62 24.38
C GLU A 19 -1.67 1.63 24.11
N ASN A 20 -0.43 1.17 24.18
CA ASN A 20 0.74 1.97 23.93
C ASN A 20 0.78 2.28 22.42
N HIS A 21 0.09 3.34 22.01
CA HIS A 21 0.06 3.82 20.63
C HIS A 21 1.47 4.24 20.19
N ARG A 22 2.21 3.28 19.61
CA ARG A 22 3.50 3.53 18.99
C ARG A 22 3.26 4.40 17.76
N TYR A 23 3.64 5.67 17.87
CA TYR A 23 3.54 6.62 16.77
C TYR A 23 4.75 6.50 15.84
N ALA A 24 4.49 6.38 14.54
CA ALA A 24 5.54 6.46 13.55
C ALA A 24 5.97 7.93 13.37
N LYS A 25 7.23 8.24 13.71
CA LYS A 25 7.81 9.56 13.43
C LYS A 25 7.97 9.76 11.92
N THR A 26 8.05 11.02 11.48
CA THR A 26 8.27 11.43 10.08
C THR A 26 9.32 10.60 9.31
N PRO A 27 10.52 10.30 9.84
CA PRO A 27 11.49 9.49 9.10
C PRO A 27 11.04 8.05 8.85
N HIS A 28 10.24 7.46 9.75
CA HIS A 28 9.70 6.11 9.56
C HIS A 28 8.64 6.08 8.47
N LEU A 29 7.76 7.07 8.42
CA LEU A 29 6.73 7.20 7.37
C LEU A 29 7.36 7.44 5.99
N TRP A 30 8.40 8.28 5.94
CA TRP A 30 9.16 8.52 4.71
C TRP A 30 9.85 7.25 4.21
N ALA A 31 10.54 6.52 5.10
CA ALA A 31 11.21 5.28 4.73
C ALA A 31 10.23 4.20 4.24
N LEU A 32 9.05 4.10 4.87
CA LEU A 32 7.99 3.19 4.44
C LEU A 32 7.55 3.53 3.01
N GLY A 33 7.16 4.79 2.76
CA GLY A 33 6.68 5.21 1.45
C GLY A 33 7.73 5.05 0.33
N VAL A 34 8.95 5.54 0.56
CA VAL A 34 10.03 5.46 -0.44
C VAL A 34 10.44 4.01 -0.72
N GLY A 35 10.56 3.19 0.33
CA GLY A 35 10.93 1.78 0.19
C GLY A 35 9.91 0.98 -0.63
N THR A 36 8.61 1.20 -0.39
CA THR A 36 7.55 0.50 -1.13
C THR A 36 7.53 0.89 -2.62
N VAL A 37 7.75 2.17 -2.95
CA VAL A 37 7.75 2.63 -4.35
C VAL A 37 8.97 2.08 -5.09
N ILE A 38 10.17 2.28 -4.55
CA ILE A 38 11.40 1.85 -5.21
C ILE A 38 11.41 0.32 -5.43
N GLY A 39 10.90 -0.45 -4.45
CA GLY A 39 10.80 -1.90 -4.57
C GLY A 39 9.96 -2.36 -5.77
N GLY A 40 8.87 -1.66 -6.10
CA GLY A 40 8.02 -1.99 -7.24
C GLY A 40 8.68 -1.70 -8.59
N GLU A 41 9.37 -0.56 -8.70
CA GLU A 41 10.02 -0.13 -9.95
C GLU A 41 11.14 -1.09 -10.40
N PHE A 42 11.88 -1.67 -9.45
CA PHE A 42 12.93 -2.66 -9.73
C PHE A 42 12.42 -3.88 -10.51
N TYR A 43 11.23 -4.36 -10.18
CA TYR A 43 10.60 -5.49 -10.87
C TYR A 43 9.97 -5.07 -12.21
N GLY A 44 9.49 -3.83 -12.32
CA GLY A 44 8.73 -3.36 -13.48
C GLY A 44 9.56 -2.88 -14.67
N TRP A 45 10.73 -2.28 -14.44
CA TRP A 45 11.50 -1.65 -15.53
C TRP A 45 12.18 -2.65 -16.45
N GLN A 46 12.52 -3.84 -15.94
CA GLN A 46 13.24 -4.85 -16.71
C GLN A 46 12.43 -5.29 -17.94
N SER A 47 11.12 -5.52 -17.77
CA SER A 47 10.24 -5.90 -18.88
C SER A 47 10.02 -4.74 -19.88
N SER A 48 9.95 -3.51 -19.39
CA SER A 48 9.74 -2.34 -20.25
C SER A 48 10.98 -1.95 -21.05
N LEU A 49 12.18 -2.13 -20.49
CA LEU A 49 13.44 -1.89 -21.19
C LEU A 49 13.64 -2.86 -22.37
N ILE A 50 13.13 -4.09 -22.26
CA ILE A 50 13.13 -5.06 -23.36
C ILE A 50 12.25 -4.56 -24.52
N ALA A 51 11.16 -3.85 -24.24
CA ALA A 51 10.27 -3.29 -25.25
C ALA A 51 10.83 -2.02 -25.94
N GLY A 52 11.75 -1.30 -25.28
CA GLY A 52 12.47 -0.18 -25.87
C GLY A 52 12.69 0.98 -24.89
N PHE A 53 13.90 1.56 -24.91
CA PHE A 53 14.32 2.61 -23.98
C PHE A 53 13.55 3.94 -24.17
N ASP A 54 13.45 4.42 -25.41
CA ASP A 54 12.83 5.72 -25.69
C ASP A 54 11.33 5.73 -25.35
N GLY A 55 10.64 4.62 -25.64
CA GLY A 55 9.23 4.44 -25.29
C GLY A 55 9.00 4.43 -23.77
N LEU A 56 9.86 3.71 -23.03
CA LEU A 56 9.83 3.71 -21.57
C LEU A 56 10.05 5.11 -21.00
N LEU A 57 11.01 5.88 -21.53
CA LEU A 57 11.30 7.23 -21.02
C LEU A 57 10.12 8.19 -21.16
N ILE A 58 9.42 8.17 -22.30
CA ILE A 58 8.24 9.01 -22.53
C ILE A 58 7.10 8.62 -21.59
N ILE A 59 6.82 7.32 -21.46
CA ILE A 59 5.78 6.80 -20.56
C ILE A 59 6.10 7.13 -19.11
N LEU A 60 7.36 6.98 -18.70
CA LEU A 60 7.82 7.26 -17.33
C LEU A 60 7.59 8.73 -16.97
N VAL A 61 7.94 9.67 -17.86
CA VAL A 61 7.69 11.11 -17.64
C VAL A 61 6.20 11.39 -17.50
N PHE A 62 5.38 10.82 -18.39
CA PHE A 62 3.92 11.01 -18.34
C PHE A 62 3.30 10.47 -17.05
N VAL A 63 3.64 9.24 -16.66
CA VAL A 63 3.15 8.62 -15.42
C VAL A 63 3.65 9.36 -14.18
N THR A 64 4.88 9.88 -14.20
CA THR A 64 5.43 10.68 -13.09
C THR A 64 4.60 11.95 -12.85
N ILE A 65 4.19 12.65 -13.91
CA ILE A 65 3.34 13.84 -13.78
C ILE A 65 1.99 13.48 -13.16
N LEU A 66 1.34 12.42 -13.65
CA LEU A 66 0.08 11.94 -13.09
C LEU A 66 0.22 11.53 -11.63
N TYR A 67 1.32 10.87 -11.28
CA TYR A 67 1.62 10.44 -9.92
C TYR A 67 1.78 11.65 -8.99
N ILE A 68 2.53 12.68 -9.38
CA ILE A 68 2.70 13.91 -8.59
C ILE A 68 1.35 14.59 -8.33
N LEU A 69 0.50 14.72 -9.36
CA LEU A 69 -0.84 15.30 -9.22
C LEU A 69 -1.72 14.49 -8.25
N LEU A 70 -1.69 13.17 -8.37
CA LEU A 70 -2.40 12.27 -7.46
C LEU A 70 -1.90 12.39 -6.02
N THR A 71 -0.58 12.43 -5.82
CA THR A 71 0.03 12.57 -4.49
C THR A 71 -0.38 13.87 -3.82
N PHE A 72 -0.41 14.99 -4.54
CA PHE A 72 -0.90 16.26 -3.98
C PHE A 72 -2.38 16.20 -3.59
N SER A 73 -3.23 15.59 -4.41
CA SER A 73 -4.64 15.40 -4.06
C SER A 73 -4.83 14.56 -2.78
N ILE A 74 -4.06 13.47 -2.64
CA ILE A 74 -4.10 12.63 -1.44
C ILE A 74 -3.54 13.38 -0.23
N ALA A 75 -2.53 14.23 -0.41
CA ALA A 75 -1.97 15.04 0.67
C ALA A 75 -2.99 16.05 1.23
N GLU A 76 -3.76 16.74 0.37
CA GLU A 76 -4.84 17.65 0.80
C GLU A 76 -5.95 16.91 1.56
N MET A 77 -6.33 15.71 1.08
CA MET A 77 -7.32 14.87 1.77
C MET A 77 -6.80 14.33 3.11
N SER A 78 -5.52 13.97 3.17
CA SER A 78 -4.88 13.43 4.38
C SER A 78 -4.70 14.50 5.46
N ALA A 79 -4.47 15.76 5.07
CA ALA A 79 -4.40 16.89 6.00
C ALA A 79 -5.78 17.31 6.55
N SER A 80 -6.84 17.16 5.75
CA SER A 80 -8.22 17.50 6.16
C SER A 80 -8.90 16.40 6.98
N ILE A 81 -8.52 15.13 6.77
CA ILE A 81 -9.10 13.97 7.46
C ILE A 81 -7.97 13.15 8.11
N PRO A 82 -7.57 13.45 9.37
CA PRO A 82 -6.49 12.75 10.07
C PRO A 82 -6.98 11.38 10.59
N SER A 83 -7.24 10.47 9.66
CA SER A 83 -7.70 9.10 9.91
C SER A 83 -6.81 8.10 9.16
N GLY A 84 -6.49 6.98 9.81
CA GLY A 84 -5.68 5.91 9.23
C GLY A 84 -6.42 4.97 8.26
N GLY A 85 -7.68 5.29 7.88
CA GLY A 85 -8.53 4.37 7.12
C GLY A 85 -8.38 4.41 5.59
N GLY A 86 -7.42 5.15 5.05
CA GLY A 86 -7.07 5.12 3.63
C GLY A 86 -8.17 5.58 2.66
N PRO A 87 -8.17 5.09 1.39
CA PRO A 87 -9.07 5.55 0.34
C PRO A 87 -10.56 5.37 0.65
N TYR A 88 -10.90 4.37 1.48
CA TYR A 88 -12.25 4.14 1.98
C TYR A 88 -12.78 5.36 2.73
N VAL A 89 -11.99 5.89 3.68
CA VAL A 89 -12.39 7.03 4.50
C VAL A 89 -12.45 8.32 3.68
N PHE A 90 -11.53 8.50 2.73
CA PHE A 90 -11.59 9.65 1.81
C PHE A 90 -12.84 9.61 0.95
N SER A 91 -13.20 8.43 0.42
CA SER A 91 -14.41 8.25 -0.39
C SER A 91 -15.69 8.40 0.43
N LEU A 92 -15.67 8.00 1.70
CA LEU A 92 -16.81 8.15 2.62
C LEU A 92 -17.13 9.62 2.89
N HIS A 93 -16.11 10.44 3.15
CA HIS A 93 -16.28 11.86 3.42
C HIS A 93 -16.47 12.70 2.14
N GLY A 94 -15.92 12.27 0.99
CA GLY A 94 -15.99 13.03 -0.26
C GLY A 94 -17.23 12.76 -1.13
N ILE A 95 -17.65 11.50 -1.27
CA ILE A 95 -18.69 11.10 -2.24
C ILE A 95 -19.89 10.44 -1.54
N GLY A 96 -19.63 9.65 -0.49
CA GLY A 96 -20.65 9.06 0.36
C GLY A 96 -20.56 7.53 0.48
N PRO A 97 -21.50 6.90 1.23
CA PRO A 97 -21.34 5.53 1.71
C PRO A 97 -21.24 4.45 0.61
N LYS A 98 -21.96 4.64 -0.50
CA LYS A 98 -21.95 3.69 -1.63
C LYS A 98 -20.59 3.67 -2.33
N ALA A 99 -20.00 4.85 -2.55
CA ALA A 99 -18.68 4.96 -3.16
C ALA A 99 -17.59 4.43 -2.22
N ALA A 100 -17.72 4.66 -0.91
CA ALA A 100 -16.82 4.10 0.08
C ALA A 100 -16.80 2.56 0.05
N TYR A 101 -17.96 1.91 -0.05
CA TYR A 101 -18.02 0.45 -0.16
C TYR A 101 -17.23 -0.09 -1.36
N PHE A 102 -17.44 0.48 -2.56
CA PHE A 102 -16.68 0.08 -3.75
C PHE A 102 -15.19 0.40 -3.64
N ALA A 103 -14.82 1.55 -3.05
CA ALA A 103 -13.42 1.89 -2.80
C ALA A 103 -12.75 0.87 -1.86
N GLY A 104 -13.45 0.43 -0.81
CA GLY A 104 -12.97 -0.63 0.09
C GLY A 104 -12.79 -1.98 -0.61
N LEU A 105 -13.75 -2.39 -1.46
CA LEU A 105 -13.63 -3.60 -2.27
C LEU A 105 -12.49 -3.53 -3.29
N ALA A 106 -12.32 -2.39 -3.96
CA ALA A 106 -11.22 -2.18 -4.89
C ALA A 106 -9.88 -2.25 -4.16
N GLU A 107 -9.79 -1.67 -2.96
CA GLU A 107 -8.59 -1.70 -2.13
C GLU A 107 -8.22 -3.12 -1.70
N THR A 108 -9.18 -3.96 -1.31
CA THR A 108 -8.88 -5.36 -0.95
C THR A 108 -8.38 -6.16 -2.16
N ILE A 109 -8.99 -5.99 -3.34
CA ILE A 109 -8.52 -6.62 -4.58
C ILE A 109 -7.10 -6.16 -4.93
N LYS A 110 -6.81 -4.86 -4.80
CA LYS A 110 -5.48 -4.30 -5.01
C LYS A 110 -4.46 -4.95 -4.09
N VAL A 111 -4.75 -5.07 -2.80
CA VAL A 111 -3.84 -5.69 -1.83
C VAL A 111 -3.54 -7.14 -2.23
N ILE A 112 -4.57 -7.93 -2.59
CA ILE A 112 -4.37 -9.31 -3.06
C ILE A 112 -3.46 -9.36 -4.29
N ALA A 113 -3.71 -8.49 -5.28
CA ALA A 113 -2.89 -8.41 -6.48
C ALA A 113 -1.43 -8.05 -6.17
N THR A 114 -1.20 -7.04 -5.32
CA THR A 114 0.17 -6.61 -4.95
C THR A 114 0.96 -7.72 -4.24
N VAL A 115 0.31 -8.46 -3.35
CA VAL A 115 0.92 -9.60 -2.66
C VAL A 115 1.23 -10.70 -3.67
N ALA A 116 0.27 -11.07 -4.53
CA ALA A 116 0.48 -12.08 -5.56
C ALA A 116 1.64 -11.73 -6.51
N THR A 117 1.72 -10.49 -7.00
CA THR A 117 2.82 -10.05 -7.86
C THR A 117 4.17 -10.08 -7.15
N THR A 118 4.21 -9.74 -5.85
CA THR A 118 5.44 -9.79 -5.06
C THR A 118 5.96 -11.22 -4.93
N PHE A 119 5.07 -12.18 -4.61
CA PHE A 119 5.43 -13.60 -4.56
C PHE A 119 5.94 -14.13 -5.91
N TYR A 120 5.25 -13.77 -7.00
CA TYR A 120 5.66 -14.17 -8.34
C TYR A 120 7.05 -13.63 -8.71
N SER A 121 7.33 -12.37 -8.36
CA SER A 121 8.64 -11.75 -8.59
C SER A 121 9.75 -12.49 -7.84
N ILE A 122 9.55 -12.78 -6.55
CA ILE A 122 10.51 -13.54 -5.72
C ILE A 122 10.76 -14.94 -6.31
N PHE A 123 9.70 -15.62 -6.76
CA PHE A 123 9.82 -16.92 -7.42
C PHE A 123 10.73 -16.85 -8.65
N LEU A 124 10.52 -15.88 -9.55
CA LEU A 124 11.34 -15.73 -10.76
C LEU A 124 12.83 -15.50 -10.44
N TYR A 125 13.13 -14.73 -9.38
CA TYR A 125 14.51 -14.52 -8.97
C TYR A 125 15.16 -15.78 -8.38
N LEU A 126 14.42 -16.55 -7.57
CA LEU A 126 14.92 -17.80 -7.00
C LEU A 126 15.14 -18.86 -8.08
N ASP A 127 14.22 -18.97 -9.04
CA ASP A 127 14.34 -19.87 -10.18
C ASP A 127 15.57 -19.53 -11.03
N ALA A 128 15.78 -18.24 -11.33
CA ALA A 128 16.98 -17.77 -12.03
C ALA A 128 18.28 -18.02 -11.26
N LEU A 129 18.24 -18.01 -9.92
CA LEU A 129 19.42 -18.22 -9.07
C LEU A 129 19.82 -19.69 -8.97
N PHE A 130 18.84 -20.60 -8.85
CA PHE A 130 19.09 -22.03 -8.63
C PHE A 130 19.01 -22.88 -9.90
N GLY A 131 18.47 -22.35 -11.01
CA GLY A 131 18.41 -23.04 -12.31
C GLY A 131 17.67 -24.38 -12.25
N LEU A 132 16.71 -24.52 -11.34
CA LEU A 132 15.98 -25.77 -11.14
C LEU A 132 15.02 -26.00 -12.32
N ASP A 133 14.95 -27.24 -12.80
CA ASP A 133 13.98 -27.62 -13.83
C ASP A 133 12.53 -27.41 -13.33
N SER A 134 11.61 -27.07 -14.24
CA SER A 134 10.21 -26.70 -13.96
C SER A 134 9.45 -27.71 -13.08
N SER A 135 9.94 -28.95 -12.97
CA SER A 135 9.38 -29.97 -12.09
C SER A 135 9.51 -29.66 -10.58
N TYR A 136 10.40 -28.76 -10.15
CA TYR A 136 10.59 -28.38 -8.75
C TYR A 136 9.88 -27.08 -8.33
N GLY A 137 9.14 -26.44 -9.25
CA GLY A 137 8.37 -25.21 -9.00
C GLY A 137 7.48 -25.25 -7.73
N PRO A 138 6.79 -26.36 -7.40
CA PRO A 138 5.97 -26.47 -6.19
C PRO A 138 6.75 -26.37 -4.87
N LEU A 139 8.06 -26.65 -4.86
CA LEU A 139 8.89 -26.54 -3.64
C LEU A 139 9.03 -25.09 -3.18
N TRP A 140 9.12 -24.15 -4.12
CA TRP A 140 9.16 -22.72 -3.82
C TRP A 140 7.86 -22.25 -3.18
N TRP A 141 6.73 -22.85 -3.55
CA TRP A 141 5.43 -22.49 -3.01
C TRP A 141 5.33 -22.93 -1.55
N ILE A 142 5.85 -24.10 -1.20
CA ILE A 142 5.90 -24.62 0.18
C ILE A 142 6.94 -23.88 1.03
N GLY A 143 8.08 -23.47 0.45
CA GLY A 143 9.12 -22.75 1.18
C GLY A 143 8.82 -21.26 1.43
N LEU A 144 7.90 -20.66 0.67
CA LEU A 144 7.52 -19.25 0.75
C LEU A 144 6.13 -19.01 1.37
N THR A 145 5.30 -20.04 1.53
CA THR A 145 4.05 -19.95 2.33
C THR A 145 4.31 -20.14 3.81
#